data_AF-W7CAR4-F1
#
_entry.id   AF-W7CAR4-F1
#
_cell.length_a   1.000
_cell.length_b   1.000
_cell.length_c   1.000
_cell.angle_alpha   90.00
_cell.angle_beta   90.00
_cell.angle_gamma   90.00
#
_symmetry.space_group_name_H-M   'P 1'
#
loop_
_entity.id
_entity.type
_entity.pdbx_description
1 polymer ?
#
loop_
_entity_poly.entity_id
_entity_poly.type
_entity_poly.pdbx_seq_one_letter_code
_entity_poly.pdbx_strand_id
1 'polypeptide(L)'
;MTGVPLVSNSEMRERMEMEREIFSRKLMAFDGLLFMMGNEKFLYDAELTDAELSILNEAMVMLPDVPMRLPVFAQKVTGNPHAFDLHGKLGGLLYRMLLVKSDDVAYGISDTERKNQVLLENNIIRDDIMNFVTVNGLLGERDGKVHPMWRAAVDGNVPWNVPAKHLLEIDVAYPANGDSVWLIENSSIYSALLDVFPDLPAICTHGQFRFATWLLLKRMAPGNVMFYYAGDFDPEGLLMAETLLQRFVDQARVFAMNEELYESSNPAGVITESSMKKLDGVQSDSLLRLKRAILKKGKAGYQESIFDAMVLEIRENYE
;
A
#
# COMPACT_ATOMS: atom_id res chain seq x y z
N MET A 1 -28.76 18.91 50.11
CA MET A 1 -27.54 18.75 49.31
C MET A 1 -27.20 17.27 49.27
N THR A 2 -27.65 16.58 48.23
CA THR A 2 -27.31 15.16 47.98
C THR A 2 -25.90 15.12 47.41
N GLY A 3 -24.90 14.96 48.27
CA GLY A 3 -23.53 14.73 47.84
C GLY A 3 -23.40 13.34 47.24
N VAL A 4 -23.19 13.26 45.93
CA VAL A 4 -22.79 12.00 45.28
C VAL A 4 -21.42 11.62 45.87
N PRO A 5 -21.24 10.40 46.40
CA PRO A 5 -19.96 10.03 46.99
C PRO A 5 -18.86 10.02 45.91
N LEU A 6 -17.75 10.68 46.20
CA LEU A 6 -16.54 10.68 45.38
C LEU A 6 -15.92 9.29 45.44
N VAL A 7 -16.12 8.50 44.38
CA VAL A 7 -15.47 7.18 44.20
C VAL A 7 -13.96 7.42 44.07
N SER A 8 -13.16 6.67 44.84
CA SER A 8 -11.70 6.80 44.79
C SER A 8 -11.13 6.25 43.47
N ASN A 9 -9.98 6.78 43.03
CA ASN A 9 -9.29 6.28 41.82
C ASN A 9 -8.91 4.79 41.91
N SER A 10 -8.76 4.24 43.12
CA SER A 10 -8.50 2.81 43.34
C SER A 10 -9.75 1.98 43.06
N GLU A 11 -10.89 2.38 43.60
CA GLU A 11 -12.18 1.70 43.41
C GLU A 11 -12.65 1.77 41.96
N MET A 12 -12.36 2.87 41.24
CA MET A 12 -12.63 2.95 39.80
C MET A 12 -11.79 1.95 39.00
N ARG A 13 -10.49 1.79 39.33
CA ARG A 13 -9.60 0.83 38.66
C ARG A 13 -10.02 -0.61 38.90
N GLU A 14 -10.31 -0.97 40.14
CA GLU A 14 -10.79 -2.32 40.49
C GLU A 14 -12.11 -2.66 39.80
N ARG A 15 -13.04 -1.69 39.70
CA ARG A 15 -14.29 -1.88 38.95
C ARG A 15 -14.04 -2.13 37.47
N MET A 16 -13.16 -1.34 36.84
CA MET A 16 -12.80 -1.53 35.43
C MET A 16 -12.13 -2.88 35.17
N GLU A 17 -11.26 -3.34 36.08
CA GLU A 17 -10.63 -4.66 35.97
C GLU A 17 -11.67 -5.79 36.08
N MET A 18 -12.60 -5.68 37.03
CA MET A 18 -13.69 -6.65 37.19
C MET A 18 -14.62 -6.69 35.96
N GLU A 19 -14.99 -5.52 35.41
CA GLU A 19 -15.81 -5.44 34.20
C GLU A 19 -15.09 -6.05 32.98
N ARG A 20 -13.77 -5.85 32.88
CA ARG A 20 -12.95 -6.48 31.82
C ARG A 20 -12.87 -7.99 31.96
N GLU A 21 -12.75 -8.52 33.18
CA GLU A 21 -12.79 -9.97 33.42
C GLU A 21 -14.13 -10.59 33.04
N ILE A 22 -15.24 -9.90 33.36
CA ILE A 22 -16.58 -10.34 32.99
C ILE A 22 -16.71 -10.39 31.46
N PHE A 23 -16.23 -9.35 30.78
CA PHE A 23 -16.21 -9.31 29.31
C PHE A 23 -15.34 -10.43 28.73
N SER A 24 -14.18 -10.70 29.31
CA SER A 24 -13.28 -11.77 28.86
C SER A 24 -13.93 -13.15 28.98
N ARG A 25 -14.65 -13.41 30.07
CA ARG A 25 -15.43 -14.66 30.24
C ARG A 25 -16.57 -14.75 29.22
N LYS A 26 -17.23 -13.64 28.91
CA LYS A 26 -18.26 -13.59 27.87
C LYS A 26 -17.68 -13.89 26.49
N LEU A 27 -16.47 -13.41 26.19
CA LEU A 27 -15.80 -13.65 24.91
C LEU A 27 -15.51 -15.14 24.66
N MET A 28 -15.34 -15.92 25.74
CA MET A 28 -15.13 -17.38 25.63
C MET A 28 -16.33 -18.14 25.01
N ALA A 29 -17.51 -17.53 24.94
CA ALA A 29 -18.68 -18.12 24.28
C ALA A 29 -18.66 -17.97 22.74
N PHE A 30 -17.66 -17.28 22.18
CA PHE A 30 -17.55 -16.95 20.77
C PHE A 30 -16.27 -17.55 20.18
N ASP A 31 -16.37 -18.76 19.61
CA ASP A 31 -15.24 -19.53 19.09
C ASP A 31 -14.37 -18.73 18.10
N GLY A 32 -15.00 -17.99 17.20
CA GLY A 32 -14.33 -17.14 16.22
C GLY A 32 -13.59 -15.94 16.82
N LEU A 33 -13.84 -15.62 18.10
CA LEU A 33 -13.20 -14.53 18.83
C LEU A 33 -12.17 -15.02 19.87
N LEU A 34 -12.01 -16.34 20.07
CA LEU A 34 -11.09 -16.88 21.08
C LEU A 34 -9.62 -16.45 20.86
N PHE A 35 -9.21 -16.22 19.62
CA PHE A 35 -7.87 -15.73 19.32
C PHE A 35 -7.60 -14.30 19.83
N MET A 36 -8.65 -13.56 20.20
CA MET A 36 -8.56 -12.22 20.75
C MET A 36 -8.23 -12.20 22.25
N MET A 37 -8.21 -13.36 22.92
CA MET A 37 -7.84 -13.47 24.32
C MET A 37 -6.41 -12.95 24.56
N GLY A 38 -6.25 -12.01 25.49
CA GLY A 38 -5.04 -11.21 25.71
C GLY A 38 -5.02 -9.86 24.96
N ASN A 39 -5.90 -9.66 23.99
CA ASN A 39 -6.02 -8.45 23.16
C ASN A 39 -7.46 -7.88 23.14
N GLU A 40 -8.34 -8.33 24.02
CA GLU A 40 -9.78 -8.02 24.02
C GLU A 40 -10.11 -6.59 24.46
N LYS A 41 -9.13 -5.82 24.96
CA LYS A 41 -9.36 -4.47 25.49
C LYS A 41 -10.11 -3.57 24.51
N PHE A 42 -9.73 -3.56 23.23
CA PHE A 42 -10.40 -2.68 22.27
C PHE A 42 -11.82 -3.14 21.91
N LEU A 43 -12.14 -4.43 22.10
CA LEU A 43 -13.50 -4.94 21.97
C LEU A 43 -14.35 -4.54 23.19
N TYR A 44 -13.75 -4.59 24.38
CA TYR A 44 -14.36 -4.09 25.61
C TYR A 44 -14.66 -2.58 25.53
N ASP A 45 -13.65 -1.78 25.16
CA ASP A 45 -13.76 -0.31 25.02
C ASP A 45 -14.78 0.10 23.94
N ALA A 46 -15.18 -0.81 23.05
CA ALA A 46 -16.15 -0.54 21.99
C ALA A 46 -17.61 -0.73 22.42
N GLU A 47 -17.88 -1.12 23.68
CA GLU A 47 -19.23 -1.28 24.25
C GLU A 47 -20.17 -2.07 23.31
N LEU A 48 -19.77 -3.29 22.98
CA LEU A 48 -20.49 -4.14 22.02
C LEU A 48 -21.71 -4.81 22.64
N THR A 49 -22.83 -4.78 21.90
CA THR A 49 -24.01 -5.60 22.20
C THR A 49 -23.74 -7.08 21.90
N ASP A 50 -24.57 -7.97 22.46
CA ASP A 50 -24.50 -9.42 22.16
C ASP A 50 -24.68 -9.71 20.66
N ALA A 51 -25.53 -8.93 19.99
CA ALA A 51 -25.75 -9.05 18.56
C ALA A 51 -24.50 -8.64 17.76
N GLU A 52 -23.84 -7.54 18.13
CA GLU A 52 -22.59 -7.10 17.49
C GLU A 52 -21.45 -8.10 17.71
N LEU A 53 -21.32 -8.66 18.91
CA LEU A 53 -20.34 -9.73 19.19
C LEU A 53 -20.63 -10.99 18.36
N SER A 54 -21.90 -11.37 18.23
CA SER A 54 -22.30 -12.51 17.39
C SER A 54 -21.96 -12.28 15.93
N ILE A 55 -22.19 -11.06 15.40
CA ILE A 55 -21.82 -10.69 14.02
C ILE A 55 -20.30 -10.78 13.82
N LEU A 56 -19.51 -10.22 14.73
CA LEU A 56 -18.04 -10.26 14.63
C LEU A 56 -17.51 -11.71 14.73
N ASN A 57 -18.09 -12.51 15.61
CA ASN A 57 -17.78 -13.93 15.72
C ASN A 57 -18.06 -14.67 14.41
N GLU A 58 -19.24 -14.48 13.84
CA GLU A 58 -19.64 -15.12 12.59
C GLU A 58 -18.76 -14.65 11.42
N ALA A 59 -18.42 -13.37 11.34
CA ALA A 59 -17.45 -12.86 10.37
C ALA A 59 -16.09 -13.57 10.48
N MET A 60 -15.58 -13.77 11.69
CA MET A 60 -14.30 -14.44 11.87
C MET A 60 -14.35 -15.94 11.54
N VAL A 61 -15.46 -16.61 11.87
CA VAL A 61 -15.68 -18.03 11.51
C VAL A 61 -15.82 -18.20 10.01
N MET A 62 -16.49 -17.25 9.33
CA MET A 62 -16.77 -17.32 7.90
C MET A 62 -15.74 -16.61 7.01
N LEU A 63 -14.55 -16.29 7.53
CA LEU A 63 -13.49 -15.72 6.70
C LEU A 63 -13.28 -16.58 5.45
N PRO A 64 -13.21 -15.96 4.25
CA PRO A 64 -13.25 -16.72 3.03
C PRO A 64 -11.92 -17.41 2.74
N ASP A 65 -11.94 -18.64 2.22
CA ASP A 65 -10.73 -19.36 1.78
C ASP A 65 -10.19 -18.83 0.44
N VAL A 66 -11.05 -18.16 -0.34
CA VAL A 66 -10.72 -17.56 -1.63
C VAL A 66 -11.15 -16.09 -1.65
N PRO A 67 -10.44 -15.22 -2.39
CA PRO A 67 -10.71 -13.79 -2.34
C PRO A 67 -12.18 -13.41 -2.62
N MET A 68 -12.79 -12.64 -1.71
CA MET A 68 -14.18 -12.19 -1.76
C MET A 68 -14.28 -10.68 -1.53
N ARG A 69 -15.15 -10.01 -2.29
CA ARG A 69 -15.38 -8.58 -2.12
C ARG A 69 -16.08 -8.29 -0.80
N LEU A 70 -15.60 -7.28 -0.07
CA LEU A 70 -16.09 -6.89 1.26
C LEU A 70 -17.61 -6.70 1.30
N PRO A 71 -18.28 -6.05 0.33
CA PRO A 71 -19.74 -5.93 0.36
C PRO A 71 -20.47 -7.28 0.21
N VAL A 72 -19.91 -8.21 -0.57
CA VAL A 72 -20.46 -9.56 -0.74
C VAL A 72 -20.28 -10.37 0.54
N PHE A 73 -19.11 -10.25 1.18
CA PHE A 73 -18.84 -10.87 2.47
C PHE A 73 -19.77 -10.32 3.56
N ALA A 74 -19.92 -8.99 3.65
CA ALA A 74 -20.82 -8.34 4.60
C ALA A 74 -22.28 -8.78 4.40
N GLN A 75 -22.75 -8.86 3.15
CA GLN A 75 -24.08 -9.38 2.83
C GLN A 75 -24.28 -10.83 3.30
N LYS A 76 -23.26 -11.69 3.14
CA LYS A 76 -23.34 -13.10 3.56
C LYS A 76 -23.40 -13.26 5.08
N VAL A 77 -22.62 -12.47 5.82
CA VAL A 77 -22.56 -12.55 7.28
C VAL A 77 -23.77 -11.87 7.93
N THR A 78 -24.21 -10.72 7.41
CA THR A 78 -25.15 -9.85 8.14
C THR A 78 -26.46 -9.56 7.41
N GLY A 79 -26.56 -9.92 6.13
CA GLY A 79 -27.66 -9.48 5.27
C GLY A 79 -27.59 -8.01 4.83
N ASN A 80 -26.53 -7.27 5.19
CA ASN A 80 -26.31 -5.87 4.83
C ASN A 80 -24.92 -5.68 4.18
N PRO A 81 -24.82 -5.19 2.93
CA PRO A 81 -23.55 -5.08 2.22
C PRO A 81 -22.62 -3.98 2.79
N HIS A 82 -23.14 -3.08 3.63
CA HIS A 82 -22.39 -1.97 4.24
C HIS A 82 -22.01 -2.23 5.70
N ALA A 83 -22.36 -3.39 6.27
CA ALA A 83 -22.15 -3.67 7.69
C ALA A 83 -20.68 -3.58 8.11
N PHE A 84 -19.76 -3.87 7.19
CA PHE A 84 -18.31 -3.86 7.44
C PHE A 84 -17.57 -2.70 6.75
N ASP A 85 -18.27 -1.62 6.40
CA ASP A 85 -17.61 -0.40 5.92
C ASP A 85 -16.62 0.11 6.97
N LEU A 86 -15.39 0.43 6.55
CA LEU A 86 -14.27 0.74 7.47
C LEU A 86 -14.46 2.02 8.29
N HIS A 87 -15.41 2.87 7.89
CA HIS A 87 -15.80 4.07 8.66
C HIS A 87 -16.83 3.75 9.75
N GLY A 88 -17.47 2.58 9.69
CA GLY A 88 -18.44 2.10 10.67
C GLY A 88 -17.79 1.33 11.83
N LYS A 89 -18.54 1.21 12.94
CA LYS A 89 -18.09 0.53 14.17
C LYS A 89 -17.64 -0.90 13.90
N LEU A 90 -18.49 -1.72 13.27
CA LEU A 90 -18.19 -3.14 13.00
C LEU A 90 -17.05 -3.32 12.00
N GLY A 91 -17.01 -2.54 10.91
CA GLY A 91 -15.91 -2.61 9.93
C GLY A 91 -14.56 -2.23 10.52
N GLY A 92 -14.51 -1.18 11.36
CA GLY A 92 -13.31 -0.78 12.07
C GLY A 92 -12.80 -1.85 13.06
N LEU A 93 -13.72 -2.51 13.76
CA LEU A 93 -13.38 -3.60 14.69
C LEU A 93 -12.92 -4.87 13.96
N LEU A 94 -13.62 -5.26 12.90
CA LEU A 94 -13.21 -6.37 12.04
C LEU A 94 -11.79 -6.12 11.52
N TYR A 95 -11.50 -4.94 10.97
CA TYR A 95 -10.15 -4.60 10.51
C TYR A 95 -9.09 -4.73 11.62
N ARG A 96 -9.37 -4.24 12.83
CA ARG A 96 -8.44 -4.38 13.97
C ARG A 96 -8.19 -5.83 14.35
N MET A 97 -9.25 -6.65 14.32
CA MET A 97 -9.14 -8.08 14.60
C MET A 97 -8.32 -8.82 13.54
N LEU A 98 -8.49 -8.47 12.26
CA LEU A 98 -7.68 -9.00 11.17
C LEU A 98 -6.21 -8.54 11.29
N LEU A 99 -5.99 -7.28 11.69
CA LEU A 99 -4.65 -6.75 11.92
C LEU A 99 -3.92 -7.50 13.05
N VAL A 100 -4.62 -7.94 14.09
CA VAL A 100 -4.03 -8.79 15.16
C VAL A 100 -3.56 -10.15 14.62
N LYS A 101 -4.13 -10.63 13.51
CA LYS A 101 -3.71 -11.87 12.83
C LYS A 101 -2.60 -11.65 11.78
N SER A 102 -2.35 -10.40 11.37
CA SER A 102 -1.34 -10.08 10.36
C SER A 102 0.03 -9.91 11.02
N ASP A 103 1.03 -10.62 10.50
CA ASP A 103 2.42 -10.54 10.98
C ASP A 103 3.20 -9.34 10.40
N ASP A 104 2.66 -8.66 9.38
CA ASP A 104 3.40 -7.67 8.60
C ASP A 104 2.74 -6.29 8.64
N VAL A 105 3.42 -5.33 9.28
CA VAL A 105 3.07 -3.92 9.20
C VAL A 105 4.13 -3.24 8.35
N ALA A 106 3.89 -3.24 7.04
CA ALA A 106 4.85 -2.69 6.09
C ALA A 106 5.02 -1.16 6.26
N TYR A 107 6.29 -0.75 6.31
CA TYR A 107 6.76 0.62 6.46
C TYR A 107 6.41 1.49 5.23
N GLY A 108 6.13 2.77 5.45
CA GLY A 108 5.93 3.77 4.38
C GLY A 108 4.67 3.63 3.53
N ILE A 109 3.75 2.71 3.85
CA ILE A 109 2.47 2.57 3.15
C ILE A 109 1.43 3.55 3.72
N SER A 110 0.60 4.15 2.84
CA SER A 110 -0.58 4.90 3.28
C SER A 110 -1.55 4.02 4.09
N ASP A 111 -2.31 4.64 5.01
CA ASP A 111 -3.31 3.93 5.81
C ASP A 111 -4.35 3.19 4.94
N THR A 112 -4.73 3.78 3.81
CA THR A 112 -5.67 3.19 2.86
C THR A 112 -5.15 1.90 2.25
N GLU A 113 -3.89 1.87 1.81
CA GLU A 113 -3.31 0.68 1.20
C GLU A 113 -2.92 -0.36 2.25
N ARG A 114 -2.53 0.05 3.46
CA ARG A 114 -2.38 -0.87 4.59
C ARG A 114 -3.68 -1.61 4.89
N LYS A 115 -4.82 -0.90 4.91
CA LYS A 115 -6.15 -1.51 5.06
C LYS A 115 -6.44 -2.51 3.95
N ASN A 116 -6.14 -2.18 2.69
CA ASN A 116 -6.33 -3.10 1.57
C ASN A 116 -5.45 -4.36 1.71
N GLN A 117 -4.20 -4.21 2.15
CA GLN A 117 -3.28 -5.33 2.35
C GLN A 117 -3.78 -6.29 3.45
N VAL A 118 -4.11 -5.78 4.64
CA VAL A 118 -4.61 -6.60 5.75
C VAL A 118 -5.89 -7.34 5.38
N LEU A 119 -6.80 -6.67 4.67
CA LEU A 119 -8.01 -7.31 4.17
C LEU A 119 -7.67 -8.44 3.17
N LEU A 120 -6.78 -8.20 2.21
CA LEU A 120 -6.40 -9.22 1.22
C LEU A 120 -5.71 -10.42 1.87
N GLU A 121 -4.84 -10.21 2.85
CA GLU A 121 -4.19 -11.31 3.62
C GLU A 121 -5.22 -12.24 4.27
N ASN A 122 -6.44 -11.74 4.50
CA ASN A 122 -7.58 -12.49 5.00
C ASN A 122 -8.63 -12.74 3.90
N ASN A 123 -8.22 -12.75 2.62
CA ASN A 123 -9.03 -12.99 1.43
C ASN A 123 -10.24 -12.03 1.26
N ILE A 124 -10.16 -10.82 1.81
CA ILE A 124 -11.19 -9.80 1.66
C ILE A 124 -10.68 -8.68 0.75
N ILE A 125 -11.47 -8.32 -0.25
CA ILE A 125 -11.14 -7.29 -1.25
C ILE A 125 -12.08 -6.10 -1.07
N ARG A 126 -11.54 -4.89 -0.88
CA ARG A 126 -12.38 -3.68 -0.80
C ARG A 126 -12.79 -3.18 -2.19
N ASP A 127 -11.82 -3.01 -3.08
CA ASP A 127 -11.98 -2.58 -4.47
C ASP A 127 -10.84 -3.16 -5.31
N ASP A 128 -11.19 -3.89 -6.36
CA ASP A 128 -10.26 -4.54 -7.27
C ASP A 128 -10.37 -4.08 -8.73
N ILE A 129 -11.21 -3.08 -9.01
CA ILE A 129 -11.42 -2.53 -10.35
C ILE A 129 -10.78 -1.14 -10.47
N MET A 130 -11.07 -0.22 -9.55
CA MET A 130 -10.51 1.14 -9.60
C MET A 130 -9.17 1.24 -8.89
N ASN A 131 -8.75 0.19 -8.19
CA ASN A 131 -7.38 -0.01 -7.76
C ASN A 131 -6.60 -0.72 -8.87
N PHE A 132 -5.82 0.02 -9.66
CA PHE A 132 -5.05 -0.48 -10.80
C PHE A 132 -3.65 0.12 -10.83
N VAL A 133 -2.79 -0.47 -11.64
CA VAL A 133 -1.45 0.03 -11.98
C VAL A 133 -1.30 0.07 -13.50
N THR A 134 -0.67 1.12 -14.04
CA THR A 134 -0.38 1.20 -15.48
C THR A 134 0.96 0.54 -15.77
N VAL A 135 1.01 -0.31 -16.79
CA VAL A 135 2.18 -1.09 -17.15
C VAL A 135 2.47 -1.06 -18.64
N ASN A 136 3.74 -1.24 -19.00
CA ASN A 136 4.22 -1.51 -20.36
C ASN A 136 5.34 -2.54 -20.32
N GLY A 137 5.50 -3.36 -21.37
CA GLY A 137 6.64 -4.28 -21.49
C GLY A 137 6.74 -5.35 -20.39
N LEU A 138 5.63 -5.68 -19.73
CA LEU A 138 5.58 -6.68 -18.66
C LEU A 138 4.79 -7.92 -19.07
N LEU A 139 5.22 -9.08 -18.58
CA LEU A 139 4.51 -10.35 -18.69
C LEU A 139 3.99 -10.79 -17.33
N GLY A 140 2.82 -11.43 -17.33
CA GLY A 140 2.23 -12.06 -16.17
C GLY A 140 1.98 -13.54 -16.47
N GLU A 141 2.33 -14.42 -15.53
CA GLU A 141 2.15 -15.86 -15.65
C GLU A 141 1.19 -16.39 -14.60
N ARG A 142 0.41 -17.40 -14.99
CA ARG A 142 -0.38 -18.23 -14.09
C ARG A 142 -0.12 -19.69 -14.41
N ASP A 143 0.14 -20.50 -13.39
CA ASP A 143 0.42 -21.94 -13.55
C ASP A 143 1.54 -22.22 -14.59
N GLY A 144 2.57 -21.36 -14.60
CA GLY A 144 3.70 -21.43 -15.55
C GLY A 144 3.35 -21.09 -17.00
N LYS A 145 2.20 -20.44 -17.26
CA LYS A 145 1.78 -20.01 -18.60
C LYS A 145 1.57 -18.51 -18.63
N VAL A 146 2.15 -17.87 -19.65
CA VAL A 146 1.97 -16.45 -19.90
C VAL A 146 0.51 -16.16 -20.22
N HIS A 147 -0.05 -15.17 -19.53
CA HIS A 147 -1.42 -14.73 -19.74
C HIS A 147 -1.56 -14.10 -21.14
N PRO A 148 -2.51 -14.54 -21.99
CA PRO A 148 -2.59 -14.12 -23.39
C PRO A 148 -2.68 -12.61 -23.60
N MET A 149 -3.41 -11.93 -22.73
CA MET A 149 -3.56 -10.47 -22.85
C MET A 149 -2.30 -9.70 -22.47
N TRP A 150 -1.50 -10.20 -21.51
CA TRP A 150 -0.20 -9.60 -21.20
C TRP A 150 0.77 -9.80 -22.36
N ARG A 151 0.77 -10.99 -22.98
CA ARG A 151 1.54 -11.25 -24.21
C ARG A 151 1.15 -10.29 -25.33
N ALA A 152 -0.14 -10.15 -25.61
CA ALA A 152 -0.63 -9.26 -26.65
C ALA A 152 -0.26 -7.79 -26.40
N ALA A 153 -0.29 -7.33 -25.15
CA ALA A 153 0.12 -5.98 -24.79
C ALA A 153 1.63 -5.76 -25.05
N VAL A 154 2.48 -6.73 -24.72
CA VAL A 154 3.92 -6.68 -25.03
C VAL A 154 4.16 -6.70 -26.54
N ASP A 155 3.55 -7.65 -27.26
CA ASP A 155 3.75 -7.79 -28.72
C ASP A 155 3.28 -6.53 -29.49
N GLY A 156 2.32 -5.80 -28.93
CA GLY A 156 1.80 -4.56 -29.49
C GLY A 156 2.39 -3.26 -28.93
N ASN A 157 3.32 -3.32 -27.97
CA ASN A 157 3.83 -2.15 -27.23
C ASN A 157 2.68 -1.26 -26.69
N VAL A 158 1.67 -1.88 -26.08
CA VAL A 158 0.47 -1.20 -25.60
C VAL A 158 0.58 -0.98 -24.09
N PRO A 159 0.76 0.26 -23.61
CA PRO A 159 0.60 0.55 -22.20
C PRO A 159 -0.87 0.41 -21.80
N TRP A 160 -1.13 -0.18 -20.64
CA TRP A 160 -2.50 -0.45 -20.20
C TRP A 160 -2.62 -0.49 -18.67
N ASN A 161 -3.84 -0.30 -18.18
CA ASN A 161 -4.15 -0.36 -16.76
C ASN A 161 -4.50 -1.79 -16.38
N VAL A 162 -3.78 -2.35 -15.41
CA VAL A 162 -4.06 -3.66 -14.83
C VAL A 162 -4.77 -3.48 -13.49
N PRO A 163 -6.08 -3.76 -13.40
CA PRO A 163 -6.80 -3.78 -12.13
C PRO A 163 -6.22 -4.84 -11.19
N ALA A 164 -6.29 -4.58 -9.88
CA ALA A 164 -5.89 -5.54 -8.86
C ALA A 164 -6.59 -6.89 -9.04
N LYS A 165 -7.81 -6.91 -9.58
CA LYS A 165 -8.54 -8.13 -9.95
C LYS A 165 -7.69 -9.08 -10.81
N HIS A 166 -7.03 -8.57 -11.85
CA HIS A 166 -6.23 -9.38 -12.75
C HIS A 166 -4.82 -9.65 -12.21
N LEU A 167 -4.30 -8.78 -11.35
CA LEU A 167 -3.06 -9.04 -10.60
C LEU A 167 -3.20 -10.16 -9.57
N LEU A 168 -4.41 -10.40 -9.06
CA LEU A 168 -4.72 -11.54 -8.19
C LEU A 168 -4.79 -12.87 -8.96
N GLU A 169 -5.00 -12.83 -10.29
CA GLU A 169 -5.13 -14.02 -11.12
C GLU A 169 -3.79 -14.59 -11.61
N ILE A 170 -2.72 -13.79 -11.61
CA ILE A 170 -1.37 -14.22 -11.96
C ILE A 170 -0.61 -14.66 -10.72
N ASP A 171 0.41 -15.50 -10.86
CA ASP A 171 1.30 -15.96 -9.81
C ASP A 171 2.58 -15.13 -9.76
N VAL A 172 3.17 -14.86 -10.93
CA VAL A 172 4.44 -14.17 -11.13
C VAL A 172 4.28 -13.12 -12.23
N ALA A 173 5.02 -12.01 -12.09
CA ALA A 173 5.20 -11.02 -13.15
C ALA A 173 6.69 -10.76 -13.37
N TYR A 174 7.08 -10.39 -14.58
CA TYR A 174 8.48 -10.09 -14.94
C TYR A 174 8.56 -9.22 -16.20
N PRO A 175 9.68 -8.48 -16.40
CA PRO A 175 9.89 -7.71 -17.63
C PRO A 175 10.01 -8.63 -18.85
N ALA A 176 9.43 -8.23 -19.97
CA ALA A 176 9.55 -8.97 -21.23
C ALA A 176 10.98 -8.93 -21.79
N ASN A 177 11.70 -7.85 -21.51
CA ASN A 177 13.07 -7.59 -21.96
C ASN A 177 13.95 -7.22 -20.76
N GLY A 178 15.15 -7.80 -20.69
CA GLY A 178 16.10 -7.53 -19.61
C GLY A 178 15.63 -8.03 -18.24
N ASP A 179 16.19 -7.45 -17.19
CA ASP A 179 15.93 -7.77 -15.78
C ASP A 179 15.54 -6.54 -14.96
N SER A 180 15.22 -5.44 -15.63
CA SER A 180 14.99 -4.14 -15.00
C SER A 180 13.59 -3.63 -15.28
N VAL A 181 12.96 -2.98 -14.29
CA VAL A 181 11.64 -2.36 -14.41
C VAL A 181 11.71 -0.92 -13.93
N TRP A 182 11.21 -0.01 -14.76
CA TRP A 182 11.27 1.44 -14.54
C TRP A 182 9.95 1.96 -13.96
N LEU A 183 9.96 2.36 -12.70
CA LEU A 183 8.83 2.94 -11.99
C LEU A 183 8.90 4.47 -12.15
N ILE A 184 7.94 5.02 -12.91
CA ILE A 184 7.86 6.45 -13.19
C ILE A 184 6.60 7.00 -12.52
N GLU A 185 6.78 8.02 -11.69
CA GLU A 185 5.68 8.61 -10.94
C GLU A 185 4.70 9.37 -11.84
N ASN A 186 5.23 10.25 -12.70
CA ASN A 186 4.46 11.16 -13.52
C ASN A 186 4.02 10.51 -14.84
N SER A 187 2.70 10.53 -15.09
CA SER A 187 2.10 9.96 -16.30
C SER A 187 2.54 10.63 -17.61
N SER A 188 2.86 11.93 -17.59
CA SER A 188 3.33 12.65 -18.79
C SER A 188 4.71 12.14 -19.22
N ILE A 189 5.63 12.04 -18.25
CA ILE A 189 6.97 11.50 -18.43
C ILE A 189 6.93 10.04 -18.83
N TYR A 190 6.09 9.24 -18.16
CA TYR A 190 5.89 7.85 -18.53
C TYR A 190 5.50 7.70 -20.00
N SER A 191 4.48 8.45 -20.45
CA SER A 191 4.05 8.40 -21.86
C SER A 191 5.15 8.85 -22.82
N ALA A 192 5.85 9.94 -22.51
CA ALA A 192 6.92 10.46 -23.36
C ALA A 192 8.13 9.50 -23.44
N LEU A 193 8.44 8.79 -22.35
CA LEU A 193 9.48 7.75 -22.35
C LEU A 193 9.10 6.57 -23.25
N LEU A 194 7.82 6.19 -23.30
CA LEU A 194 7.36 5.11 -24.18
C LEU A 194 7.37 5.51 -25.67
N ASP A 195 7.27 6.80 -26.00
CA ASP A 195 7.48 7.26 -27.39
C ASP A 195 8.93 7.05 -27.85
N VAL A 196 9.89 7.09 -26.92
CA VAL A 196 11.32 6.86 -27.18
C VAL A 196 11.69 5.37 -27.08
N PHE A 197 11.12 4.66 -26.10
CA PHE A 197 11.37 3.25 -25.79
C PHE A 197 10.04 2.47 -25.73
N PRO A 198 9.44 2.09 -26.88
CA PRO A 198 8.11 1.48 -26.90
C PRO A 198 7.99 0.17 -26.14
N ASP A 199 9.09 -0.59 -26.03
CA ASP A 199 9.13 -1.89 -25.36
C ASP A 199 9.67 -1.84 -23.92
N LEU A 200 9.89 -0.63 -23.38
CA LEU A 200 10.45 -0.42 -22.04
C LEU A 200 9.56 -1.11 -20.98
N PRO A 201 10.11 -2.04 -20.18
CA PRO A 201 9.42 -2.59 -19.02
C PRO A 201 9.24 -1.50 -17.96
N ALA A 202 8.04 -0.94 -17.90
CA ALA A 202 7.78 0.26 -17.11
C ALA A 202 6.44 0.21 -16.38
N ILE A 203 6.41 0.85 -15.22
CA ILE A 203 5.24 1.01 -14.37
C ILE A 203 5.00 2.50 -14.15
N CYS A 204 3.77 2.98 -14.41
CA CYS A 204 3.37 4.31 -13.96
C CYS A 204 2.61 4.21 -12.63
N THR A 205 3.08 4.93 -11.60
CA THR A 205 2.48 4.85 -10.26
C THR A 205 1.35 5.86 -10.05
N HIS A 206 1.30 6.95 -10.84
CA HIS A 206 0.34 8.05 -10.71
C HIS A 206 0.40 8.70 -9.32
N GLY A 207 1.60 9.01 -8.85
CA GLY A 207 1.86 9.41 -7.46
C GLY A 207 1.94 8.21 -6.52
N GLN A 208 1.46 8.37 -5.29
CA GLN A 208 1.58 7.39 -4.20
C GLN A 208 1.21 5.96 -4.62
N PHE A 209 2.05 5.00 -4.22
CA PHE A 209 1.85 3.59 -4.56
C PHE A 209 0.50 3.05 -4.06
N ARG A 210 -0.32 2.63 -5.01
CA ARG A 210 -1.59 1.94 -4.75
C ARG A 210 -1.34 0.47 -4.42
N PHE A 211 -2.33 -0.18 -3.81
CA PHE A 211 -2.28 -1.61 -3.53
C PHE A 211 -2.03 -2.46 -4.78
N ALA A 212 -2.61 -2.11 -5.93
CA ALA A 212 -2.29 -2.79 -7.20
C ALA A 212 -0.80 -2.71 -7.54
N THR A 213 -0.16 -1.55 -7.32
CA THR A 213 1.29 -1.41 -7.52
C THR A 213 2.06 -2.33 -6.57
N TRP A 214 1.72 -2.33 -5.28
CA TRP A 214 2.36 -3.21 -4.31
C TRP A 214 2.18 -4.70 -4.62
N LEU A 215 0.98 -5.08 -5.06
CA LEU A 215 0.67 -6.45 -5.44
C LEU A 215 1.51 -6.88 -6.64
N LEU A 216 1.64 -6.03 -7.67
CA LEU A 216 2.48 -6.29 -8.84
C LEU A 216 3.95 -6.43 -8.46
N LEU A 217 4.50 -5.49 -7.67
CA LEU A 217 5.89 -5.56 -7.21
C LEU A 217 6.16 -6.83 -6.40
N LYS A 218 5.21 -7.25 -5.54
CA LYS A 218 5.30 -8.52 -4.81
C LYS A 218 5.31 -9.74 -5.74
N ARG A 219 4.63 -9.71 -6.88
CA ARG A 219 4.68 -10.79 -7.88
C ARG A 219 6.01 -10.85 -8.65
N MET A 220 6.76 -9.75 -8.67
CA MET A 220 8.07 -9.66 -9.33
C MET A 220 9.23 -9.98 -8.38
N ALA A 221 9.10 -9.66 -7.09
CA ALA A 221 10.17 -9.75 -6.10
C ALA A 221 10.87 -11.13 -5.97
N PRO A 222 10.19 -12.28 -6.15
CA PRO A 222 10.87 -13.58 -6.17
C PRO A 222 11.84 -13.77 -7.35
N GLY A 223 11.69 -12.97 -8.41
CA GLY A 223 12.58 -12.96 -9.56
C GLY A 223 13.83 -12.12 -9.34
N ASN A 224 14.79 -12.21 -10.26
CA ASN A 224 15.96 -11.35 -10.30
C ASN A 224 15.63 -10.03 -11.02
N VAL A 225 14.66 -9.28 -10.50
CA VAL A 225 14.21 -8.00 -11.10
C VAL A 225 14.78 -6.82 -10.31
N MET A 226 15.37 -5.85 -11.02
CA MET A 226 15.82 -4.59 -10.45
C MET A 226 14.78 -3.49 -10.71
N PHE A 227 14.31 -2.85 -9.65
CA PHE A 227 13.39 -1.73 -9.71
C PHE A 227 14.16 -0.40 -9.75
N TYR A 228 13.91 0.42 -10.77
CA TYR A 228 14.46 1.76 -10.89
C TYR A 228 13.33 2.77 -10.73
N TYR A 229 13.39 3.61 -9.70
CA TYR A 229 12.36 4.63 -9.43
C TYR A 229 12.83 6.04 -9.79
N ALA A 230 11.93 6.80 -10.42
CA ALA A 230 12.05 8.24 -10.56
C ALA A 230 10.73 8.94 -10.22
N GLY A 231 10.80 9.89 -9.30
CA GLY A 231 9.74 10.81 -8.93
C GLY A 231 10.15 12.28 -9.10
N ASP A 232 9.23 13.18 -8.82
CA ASP A 232 9.52 14.62 -8.79
C ASP A 232 10.52 14.97 -7.68
N PHE A 233 11.22 16.10 -7.84
CA PHE A 233 12.17 16.60 -6.84
C PHE A 233 11.46 17.36 -5.73
N ASP A 234 10.59 16.67 -5.00
CA ASP A 234 9.85 17.19 -3.85
C ASP A 234 9.83 16.18 -2.68
N PRO A 235 9.33 16.57 -1.49
CA PRO A 235 9.30 15.66 -0.34
C PRO A 235 8.50 14.38 -0.57
N GLU A 236 7.43 14.44 -1.35
CA GLU A 236 6.56 13.31 -1.68
C GLU A 236 7.28 12.29 -2.56
N GLY A 237 7.90 12.73 -3.65
CA GLY A 237 8.67 11.90 -4.56
C GLY A 237 9.87 11.25 -3.86
N LEU A 238 10.58 11.99 -2.99
CA LEU A 238 11.66 11.41 -2.18
C LEU A 238 11.16 10.38 -1.15
N LEU A 239 10.00 10.60 -0.54
CA LEU A 239 9.43 9.64 0.41
C LEU A 239 8.96 8.36 -0.29
N MET A 240 8.43 8.49 -1.52
CA MET A 240 8.10 7.32 -2.34
C MET A 240 9.36 6.54 -2.72
N ALA A 241 10.41 7.21 -3.16
CA ALA A 241 11.70 6.58 -3.42
C ALA A 241 12.22 5.84 -2.18
N GLU A 242 12.25 6.50 -1.02
CA GLU A 242 12.62 5.89 0.26
C GLU A 242 11.79 4.64 0.57
N THR A 243 10.47 4.72 0.39
CA THR A 243 9.56 3.60 0.68
C THR A 243 9.87 2.38 -0.18
N LEU A 244 10.18 2.58 -1.47
CA LEU A 244 10.55 1.49 -2.36
C LEU A 244 11.91 0.89 -1.98
N LEU A 245 12.91 1.74 -1.71
CA LEU A 245 14.27 1.31 -1.32
C LEU A 245 14.27 0.48 -0.03
N GLN A 246 13.51 0.89 0.98
CA GLN A 246 13.41 0.16 2.25
C GLN A 246 12.64 -1.15 2.13
N ARG A 247 11.69 -1.23 1.19
CA ARG A 247 10.87 -2.44 1.01
C ARG A 247 11.56 -3.52 0.18
N PHE A 248 12.34 -3.10 -0.82
CA PHE A 248 13.06 -3.97 -1.73
C PHE A 248 14.55 -3.72 -1.61
N VAL A 249 15.07 -3.92 -0.39
CA VAL A 249 16.49 -3.83 -0.07
C VAL A 249 17.25 -4.76 -1.03
N ASP A 250 18.22 -4.21 -1.76
CA ASP A 250 19.01 -4.86 -2.84
C ASP A 250 18.33 -5.00 -4.22
N GLN A 251 17.02 -4.84 -4.32
CA GLN A 251 16.27 -4.92 -5.59
C GLN A 251 15.71 -3.57 -6.05
N ALA A 252 15.97 -2.47 -5.34
CA ALA A 252 15.51 -1.14 -5.73
C ALA A 252 16.64 -0.11 -5.76
N ARG A 253 16.58 0.78 -6.75
CA ARG A 253 17.46 1.92 -6.95
C ARG A 253 16.66 3.12 -7.41
N VAL A 254 17.22 4.31 -7.25
CA VAL A 254 16.70 5.52 -7.89
C VAL A 254 17.48 5.77 -9.18
N PHE A 255 16.81 6.33 -10.18
CA PHE A 255 17.41 6.84 -11.41
C PHE A 255 16.95 8.27 -11.62
N ALA A 256 17.79 9.11 -12.25
CA ALA A 256 17.50 10.52 -12.49
C ALA A 256 17.09 11.34 -11.24
N MET A 257 17.36 10.85 -10.03
CA MET A 257 17.05 11.50 -8.76
C MET A 257 18.32 11.85 -7.98
N ASN A 258 19.10 12.80 -8.49
CA ASN A 258 20.33 13.27 -7.85
C ASN A 258 20.36 14.80 -7.71
N GLU A 259 21.35 15.30 -6.95
CA GLU A 259 21.50 16.74 -6.66
C GLU A 259 21.78 17.54 -7.94
N GLU A 260 22.61 17.01 -8.84
CA GLU A 260 22.98 17.69 -10.09
C GLU A 260 21.77 17.93 -11.00
N LEU A 261 20.92 16.92 -11.16
CA LEU A 261 19.70 17.02 -11.96
C LEU A 261 18.66 17.93 -11.31
N TYR A 262 18.53 17.88 -9.98
CA TYR A 262 17.69 18.83 -9.25
C TYR A 262 18.13 20.28 -9.47
N GLU A 263 19.42 20.57 -9.45
CA GLU A 263 19.93 21.91 -9.76
C GLU A 263 19.62 22.31 -11.20
N SER A 264 19.80 21.38 -12.15
CA SER A 264 19.52 21.60 -13.57
C SER A 264 18.04 21.81 -13.88
N SER A 265 17.14 21.28 -13.05
CA SER A 265 15.68 21.40 -13.24
C SER A 265 15.15 22.82 -12.99
N ASN A 266 16.02 23.75 -12.56
CA ASN A 266 15.70 25.11 -12.11
C ASN A 266 14.51 25.17 -11.11
N PRO A 267 14.68 24.65 -9.88
CA PRO A 267 13.61 24.48 -8.91
C PRO A 267 12.88 25.79 -8.61
N ALA A 268 11.56 25.77 -8.80
CA ALA A 268 10.70 26.95 -8.68
C ALA A 268 9.46 26.74 -7.81
N GLY A 269 9.01 25.50 -7.64
CA GLY A 269 7.80 25.19 -6.86
C GLY A 269 8.02 25.47 -5.38
N VAL A 270 7.15 26.24 -4.73
CA VAL A 270 7.29 26.53 -3.29
C VAL A 270 6.85 25.30 -2.50
N ILE A 271 7.70 24.81 -1.59
CA ILE A 271 7.35 23.68 -0.73
C ILE A 271 6.79 24.20 0.59
N THR A 272 5.66 23.64 1.01
CA THR A 272 5.02 23.96 2.29
C THR A 272 5.78 23.37 3.47
N GLU A 273 5.72 24.00 4.64
CA GLU A 273 6.37 23.49 5.85
C GLU A 273 5.91 22.08 6.22
N SER A 274 4.62 21.76 6.02
CA SER A 274 4.07 20.43 6.29
C SER A 274 4.68 19.37 5.37
N SER A 275 4.93 19.70 4.10
CA SER A 275 5.56 18.77 3.14
C SER A 275 7.05 18.65 3.43
N MET A 276 7.73 19.75 3.79
CA MET A 276 9.15 19.72 4.18
C MET A 276 9.44 18.73 5.32
N LYS A 277 8.54 18.61 6.30
CA LYS A 277 8.68 17.63 7.40
C LYS A 277 8.69 16.18 6.93
N LYS A 278 8.11 15.85 5.78
CA LYS A 278 8.13 14.48 5.24
C LYS A 278 9.55 14.01 4.92
N LEU A 279 10.47 14.93 4.62
CA LEU A 279 11.87 14.62 4.38
C LEU A 279 12.55 13.99 5.60
N ASP A 280 12.02 14.16 6.81
CA ASP A 280 12.56 13.50 8.02
C ASP A 280 12.51 11.96 7.90
N GLY A 281 11.56 11.42 7.13
CA GLY A 281 11.45 9.98 6.86
C GLY A 281 12.48 9.44 5.86
N VAL A 282 13.20 10.30 5.13
CA VAL A 282 14.15 9.92 4.08
C VAL A 282 15.55 9.73 4.67
N GLN A 283 16.05 8.51 4.60
CA GLN A 283 17.27 8.07 5.28
C GLN A 283 18.25 7.34 4.35
N SER A 284 17.81 6.89 3.18
CA SER A 284 18.65 6.17 2.21
C SER A 284 19.80 7.04 1.71
N ASP A 285 21.02 6.50 1.73
CA ASP A 285 22.26 7.22 1.38
C ASP A 285 22.21 7.87 -0.02
N SER A 286 21.60 7.18 -0.98
CA SER A 286 21.41 7.66 -2.35
C SER A 286 20.60 8.96 -2.44
N LEU A 287 19.69 9.20 -1.48
CA LEU A 287 18.80 10.35 -1.45
C LEU A 287 19.30 11.50 -0.58
N LEU A 288 20.28 11.27 0.29
CA LEU A 288 20.68 12.26 1.31
C LEU A 288 21.24 13.57 0.72
N ARG A 289 21.96 13.50 -0.41
CA ARG A 289 22.47 14.71 -1.08
C ARG A 289 21.32 15.56 -1.65
N LEU A 290 20.45 14.92 -2.41
CA LEU A 290 19.25 15.54 -2.96
C LEU A 290 18.34 16.12 -1.87
N LYS A 291 18.09 15.37 -0.79
CA LYS A 291 17.35 15.84 0.39
C LYS A 291 17.92 17.13 0.95
N ARG A 292 19.25 17.24 1.11
CA ARG A 292 19.90 18.45 1.63
C ARG A 292 19.76 19.63 0.66
N ALA A 293 19.85 19.39 -0.64
CA ALA A 293 19.67 20.43 -1.65
C ALA A 293 18.24 21.01 -1.60
N ILE A 294 17.22 20.14 -1.52
CA ILE A 294 15.81 20.53 -1.36
C ILE A 294 15.59 21.29 -0.04
N LEU A 295 16.12 20.79 1.08
CA LEU A 295 16.05 21.49 2.39
C LEU A 295 16.65 22.90 2.35
N LYS A 296 17.79 23.05 1.67
CA LYS A 296 18.49 24.33 1.55
C LYS A 296 17.73 25.33 0.69
N LYS A 297 17.17 24.90 -0.43
CA LYS A 297 16.46 25.78 -1.36
C LYS A 297 15.00 26.03 -0.97
N GLY A 298 14.35 25.07 -0.33
CA GLY A 298 12.92 25.08 -0.04
C GLY A 298 12.03 25.07 -1.29
N LYS A 299 12.54 24.50 -2.40
CA LYS A 299 11.84 24.51 -3.70
C LYS A 299 11.79 23.13 -4.35
N ALA A 300 10.68 22.83 -4.99
CA ALA A 300 10.46 21.63 -5.80
C ALA A 300 10.94 21.84 -7.25
N GLY A 301 11.44 20.74 -7.84
CA GLY A 301 11.77 20.64 -9.26
C GLY A 301 10.92 19.56 -9.94
N TYR A 302 10.58 19.78 -11.22
CA TYR A 302 9.71 18.90 -11.99
C TYR A 302 10.53 17.98 -12.92
N GLN A 303 10.08 16.74 -13.11
CA GLN A 303 10.73 15.77 -14.00
C GLN A 303 10.78 16.22 -15.47
N GLU A 304 9.81 17.00 -15.95
CA GLU A 304 9.76 17.50 -17.33
C GLU A 304 11.03 18.28 -17.72
N SER A 305 11.64 18.98 -16.76
CA SER A 305 12.85 19.77 -16.99
C SER A 305 14.11 18.92 -17.24
N ILE A 306 14.07 17.62 -16.92
CA ILE A 306 15.23 16.72 -17.00
C ILE A 306 15.00 15.52 -17.93
N PHE A 307 13.96 15.56 -18.75
CA PHE A 307 13.55 14.44 -19.62
C PHE A 307 14.70 13.87 -20.47
N ASP A 308 15.50 14.73 -21.10
CA ASP A 308 16.64 14.29 -21.92
C ASP A 308 17.69 13.52 -21.10
N ALA A 309 17.90 13.91 -19.85
CA ALA A 309 18.82 13.20 -18.96
C ALA A 309 18.24 11.82 -18.54
N MET A 310 16.94 11.73 -18.31
CA MET A 310 16.27 10.46 -18.04
C MET A 310 16.41 9.49 -19.22
N VAL A 311 16.23 9.99 -20.45
CA VAL A 311 16.42 9.21 -21.68
C VAL A 311 17.85 8.67 -21.80
N LEU A 312 18.86 9.50 -21.50
CA LEU A 312 20.26 9.08 -21.53
C LEU A 312 20.55 7.99 -20.50
N GLU A 313 20.11 8.17 -19.25
CA GLU A 313 20.34 7.18 -18.19
C GLU A 313 19.63 5.84 -18.46
N ILE A 314 18.43 5.87 -19.05
CA ILE A 314 17.74 4.65 -19.50
C ILE A 314 18.55 3.93 -20.58
N ARG A 315 19.07 4.63 -21.60
CA ARG A 315 19.90 3.99 -22.64
C ARG A 315 21.11 3.26 -22.05
N GLU A 316 21.76 3.85 -21.06
CA GLU A 316 22.95 3.24 -20.43
C GLU A 316 22.66 1.99 -19.60
N ASN A 317 21.42 1.79 -19.16
CA ASN A 317 21.02 0.69 -18.27
C ASN A 317 20.05 -0.32 -18.93
N TYR A 318 19.47 0.02 -20.07
CA TYR A 318 18.47 -0.80 -20.78
C TYR A 318 18.99 -1.40 -22.10
N GLU A 319 19.90 -0.72 -22.82
CA GLU A 319 20.55 -1.22 -24.04
C GLU A 319 21.87 -1.94 -23.72
#